data_AF-A0A535GBL3-F1
#
_entry.id   AF-A0A535GBL3-F1
#
_cell.length_a   1.000
_cell.length_b   1.000
_cell.length_c   1.000
_cell.angle_alpha   90.00
_cell.angle_beta   90.00
_cell.angle_gamma   90.00
#
_symmetry.space_group_name_H-M   'P 1'
#
loop_
_entity.id
_entity.type
_entity.pdbx_description
1 polymer ?
#
loop_
_entity_poly.entity_id
_entity_poly.type
_entity_poly.pdbx_seq_one_letter_code
_entity_poly.pdbx_strand_id
1 'polypeptide(L)'
;MERVPAGFMRMLARTKVEEFARKIHAETITREVVEGGLVDARLMMDQALKAHSPDAVEAAMRAHGHANGNDSQSREASPGWTEDGVRRLNEVEIRAQEKFEPARARELAEHAAESRAARTSEAINAAFLERLGIKIGYGHPLSPKTFEHRFTWTPEAEARLEKLPSYCRELSRWRVEWTAATKGLGPVITPEVMEVKFEMWDEVSQAIQRKGPKLAWDSDAANRLQNMPDFVKGQVMEAVEGHARELGQERVTSRVMDTVIQKWIETGDFHEGRYGFRA
;
A
#
# COMPACT_ATOMS: atom_id res chain seq x y z
N MET A 1 6.33 21.84 23.24
CA MET A 1 6.09 21.10 21.97
C MET A 1 7.27 21.15 21.00
N GLU A 2 8.04 22.24 20.94
CA GLU A 2 9.19 22.38 20.03
C GLU A 2 10.31 21.36 20.26
N ARG A 3 10.46 20.90 21.51
CA ARG A 3 11.39 19.82 21.92
C ARG A 3 11.00 18.43 21.41
N VAL A 4 9.79 18.26 20.88
CA VAL A 4 9.35 17.00 20.26
C VAL A 4 9.71 17.05 18.78
N PRO A 5 10.43 16.04 18.24
CA PRO A 5 10.78 15.97 16.82
C PRO A 5 9.56 16.20 15.94
N ALA A 6 9.74 16.97 14.86
CA ALA A 6 8.65 17.37 13.96
C ALA A 6 8.00 16.16 13.26
N GLY A 7 6.86 16.38 12.62
CA GLY A 7 6.13 15.32 11.90
C GLY A 7 5.32 14.41 12.84
N PHE A 8 5.33 13.11 12.58
CA PHE A 8 4.48 12.12 13.27
C PHE A 8 4.66 12.14 14.79
N MET A 9 5.90 12.26 15.29
CA MET A 9 6.18 12.34 16.73
C MET A 9 5.55 13.57 17.38
N ARG A 10 5.56 14.73 16.70
CA ARG A 10 4.89 15.95 17.19
C ARG A 10 3.37 15.87 17.05
N MET A 11 2.85 15.21 16.01
CA MET A 11 1.42 14.98 15.82
C MET A 11 0.86 14.05 16.91
N LEU A 12 1.49 12.88 17.11
CA LEU A 12 1.12 11.97 18.20
C LEU A 12 1.29 12.62 19.58
N ALA A 13 2.37 13.37 19.79
CA ALA A 13 2.55 14.11 21.03
C ALA A 13 1.44 15.14 21.26
N ARG A 14 0.93 15.82 20.20
CA ARG A 14 -0.23 16.71 20.32
C ARG A 14 -1.47 15.91 20.71
N THR A 15 -1.77 14.82 20.01
CA THR A 15 -2.93 13.96 20.31
C THR A 15 -2.87 13.41 21.73
N LYS A 16 -1.69 12.98 22.20
CA LYS A 16 -1.51 12.47 23.57
C LYS A 16 -1.61 13.56 24.63
N VAL A 17 -1.12 14.76 24.35
CA VAL A 17 -1.33 15.93 25.21
C VAL A 17 -2.81 16.30 25.30
N GLU A 18 -3.56 16.23 24.20
CA GLU A 18 -5.00 16.49 24.16
C GLU A 18 -5.82 15.39 24.88
N GLU A 19 -5.43 14.12 24.73
CA GLU A 19 -6.01 13.01 25.49
C GLU A 19 -5.75 13.13 26.99
N PHE A 20 -4.50 13.47 27.37
CA PHE A 20 -4.14 13.69 28.76
C PHE A 20 -4.89 14.87 29.36
N ALA A 21 -5.00 15.99 28.63
CA ALA A 21 -5.78 17.15 29.04
C ALA A 21 -7.25 16.78 29.30
N ARG A 22 -7.87 15.98 28.40
CA ARG A 22 -9.23 15.46 28.60
C ARG A 22 -9.33 14.55 29.82
N LYS A 23 -8.35 13.67 30.03
CA LYS A 23 -8.29 12.71 31.15
C LYS A 23 -8.22 13.41 32.51
N ILE A 24 -7.52 14.55 32.61
CA ILE A 24 -7.44 15.32 33.84
C ILE A 24 -8.44 16.49 33.90
N HIS A 25 -9.35 16.58 32.91
CA HIS A 25 -10.31 17.67 32.76
C HIS A 25 -9.67 19.07 32.76
N ALA A 26 -8.50 19.20 32.13
CA ALA A 26 -7.85 20.50 31.97
C ALA A 26 -8.56 21.33 30.89
N GLU A 27 -8.98 22.54 31.26
CA GLU A 27 -9.66 23.48 30.36
C GLU A 27 -8.69 24.25 29.45
N THR A 28 -7.38 24.21 29.73
CA THR A 28 -6.35 24.88 28.93
C THR A 28 -5.07 24.04 28.88
N ILE A 29 -4.44 24.00 27.70
CA ILE A 29 -3.18 23.28 27.49
C ILE A 29 -2.01 24.11 28.01
N THR A 30 -1.73 24.01 29.32
CA THR A 30 -0.58 24.66 29.96
C THR A 30 0.70 23.86 29.74
N ARG A 31 1.83 24.43 30.15
CA ARG A 31 3.12 23.72 30.12
C ARG A 31 3.08 22.44 30.95
N GLU A 32 2.46 22.43 32.13
CA GLU A 32 2.35 21.20 32.94
C GLU A 32 1.48 20.14 32.26
N VAL A 33 0.39 20.53 31.59
CA VAL A 33 -0.48 19.60 30.84
C VAL A 33 0.28 18.99 29.66
N VAL A 34 1.06 19.80 28.95
CA VAL A 34 1.96 19.34 27.89
C VAL A 34 3.00 18.38 28.45
N GLU A 35 3.67 18.74 29.55
CA GLU A 35 4.69 17.88 30.16
C GLU A 35 4.10 16.56 30.67
N GLY A 36 2.92 16.59 31.30
CA GLY A 36 2.19 15.41 31.76
C GLY A 36 1.76 14.49 30.61
N GLY A 37 1.17 15.04 29.55
CA GLY A 37 0.81 14.26 28.36
C GLY A 37 2.00 13.68 27.62
N LEU A 38 3.14 14.39 27.61
CA LEU A 38 4.39 13.87 27.04
C LEU A 38 5.03 12.79 27.93
N VAL A 39 4.87 12.86 29.26
CA VAL A 39 5.30 11.81 30.18
C VAL A 39 4.43 10.57 30.02
N ASP A 40 3.10 10.72 29.92
CA ASP A 40 2.16 9.61 29.66
C ASP A 40 2.46 8.96 28.30
N ALA A 41 2.69 9.77 27.26
CA ALA A 41 3.11 9.29 25.94
C ALA A 41 4.46 8.56 25.98
N ARG A 42 5.46 9.08 26.71
CA ARG A 42 6.75 8.41 26.89
C ARG A 42 6.65 7.16 27.74
N LEU A 43 5.77 7.08 28.72
CA LEU A 43 5.53 5.87 29.51
C LEU A 43 4.83 4.81 28.67
N MET A 44 3.84 5.19 27.85
CA MET A 44 3.23 4.27 26.89
C MET A 44 4.21 3.83 25.81
N MET A 45 5.03 4.76 25.28
CA MET A 45 6.09 4.44 24.33
C MET A 45 7.20 3.63 24.97
N ASP A 46 7.61 3.90 26.20
CA ASP A 46 8.60 3.13 26.96
C ASP A 46 8.04 1.76 27.34
N GLN A 47 6.75 1.62 27.61
CA GLN A 47 6.08 0.32 27.76
C GLN A 47 5.99 -0.42 26.42
N ALA A 48 5.74 0.28 25.31
CA ALA A 48 5.71 -0.29 23.95
C ALA A 48 7.13 -0.60 23.40
N LEU A 49 8.15 0.15 23.79
CA LEU A 49 9.56 -0.01 23.43
C LEU A 49 10.27 -0.99 24.38
N LYS A 50 9.87 -1.08 25.65
CA LYS A 50 10.23 -2.22 26.51
C LYS A 50 9.53 -3.49 26.03
N ALA A 51 8.42 -3.37 25.32
CA ALA A 51 7.87 -4.49 24.56
C ALA A 51 8.67 -4.78 23.27
N HIS A 52 9.39 -3.80 22.66
CA HIS A 52 10.15 -3.96 21.40
C HIS A 52 11.49 -3.15 21.34
N SER A 53 12.63 -3.86 21.28
CA SER A 53 14.05 -3.43 21.44
C SER A 53 14.63 -2.46 20.36
N PRO A 54 15.85 -1.90 20.56
CA PRO A 54 16.48 -0.82 19.76
C PRO A 54 16.58 -1.05 18.24
N ASP A 55 16.60 -2.30 17.82
CA ASP A 55 16.62 -2.69 16.41
C ASP A 55 15.35 -2.25 15.67
N ALA A 56 14.25 -2.04 16.39
CA ALA A 56 12.95 -1.62 15.85
C ALA A 56 12.91 -0.13 15.42
N VAL A 57 13.88 0.69 15.84
CA VAL A 57 13.92 2.15 15.61
C VAL A 57 15.04 2.56 14.67
N GLU A 58 16.16 1.84 14.66
CA GLU A 58 17.12 1.94 13.58
C GLU A 58 16.46 1.56 12.26
N ALA A 59 15.43 0.69 12.38
CA ALA A 59 14.34 0.27 11.49
C ALA A 59 13.28 1.29 11.12
N ALA A 60 13.41 2.54 11.60
CA ALA A 60 12.48 3.64 11.39
C ALA A 60 13.00 4.79 10.47
N MET A 61 14.29 5.06 10.63
CA MET A 61 15.16 5.81 9.76
C MET A 61 15.00 5.71 8.21
N ARG A 62 15.87 5.03 7.50
CA ARG A 62 16.20 5.24 6.09
C ARG A 62 14.91 5.04 5.17
N ALA A 63 14.10 6.07 4.87
CA ALA A 63 12.84 5.96 4.09
C ALA A 63 12.69 6.91 2.90
N HIS A 64 12.62 8.21 3.14
CA HIS A 64 11.88 9.03 2.19
C HIS A 64 12.83 9.68 1.22
N GLY A 65 13.02 9.03 0.06
CA GLY A 65 12.88 9.58 -1.30
C GLY A 65 14.04 9.52 -2.36
N HIS A 66 13.72 9.89 -3.60
CA HIS A 66 14.63 10.53 -4.57
C HIS A 66 13.82 11.51 -5.44
N ALA A 67 14.47 12.57 -5.88
CA ALA A 67 14.05 13.42 -6.98
C ALA A 67 15.25 13.45 -7.93
N ASN A 68 15.05 13.26 -9.24
CA ASN A 68 16.15 13.31 -10.19
C ASN A 68 16.49 14.77 -10.56
N GLY A 69 17.10 15.47 -9.61
CA GLY A 69 18.29 16.27 -9.86
C GLY A 69 19.43 15.49 -9.23
N ASN A 70 20.55 15.34 -9.93
CA ASN A 70 21.72 14.62 -9.45
C ASN A 70 22.27 15.31 -8.18
N ASP A 71 21.72 14.91 -7.04
CA ASP A 71 22.22 15.14 -5.72
C ASP A 71 21.99 13.84 -4.96
N SER A 72 23.05 13.03 -4.92
CA SER A 72 23.20 11.82 -4.14
C SER A 72 23.28 12.15 -2.64
N GLN A 73 22.31 12.91 -2.13
CA GLN A 73 22.19 13.12 -0.69
C GLN A 73 21.43 11.94 -0.10
N SER A 74 22.18 11.12 0.64
CA SER A 74 21.69 10.04 1.49
C SER A 74 20.48 10.52 2.27
N ARG A 75 19.31 9.96 1.95
CA ARG A 75 18.09 10.36 2.64
C ARG A 75 18.11 9.86 4.06
N GLU A 76 18.14 10.85 4.92
CA GLU A 76 17.84 10.75 6.33
C GLU A 76 16.45 10.17 6.50
N ALA A 77 16.20 9.92 7.76
CA ALA A 77 15.73 8.64 8.09
C ALA A 77 14.45 8.91 8.90
N SER A 78 13.30 8.71 8.27
CA SER A 78 11.96 8.95 8.78
C SER A 78 11.62 8.17 10.06
N PRO A 79 10.38 8.24 10.55
CA PRO A 79 9.90 7.34 11.61
C PRO A 79 9.13 6.14 11.00
N GLY A 80 9.79 5.03 10.65
CA GLY A 80 9.16 3.78 10.21
C GLY A 80 10.01 2.78 9.39
N TRP A 81 11.10 3.21 8.74
CA TRP A 81 12.12 2.53 7.91
C TRP A 81 13.57 2.32 8.38
N THR A 82 14.22 1.16 8.25
CA THR A 82 15.59 1.08 8.78
C THR A 82 16.52 1.90 8.01
N GLU A 83 17.64 2.23 8.65
CA GLU A 83 18.95 2.11 8.04
C GLU A 83 18.91 1.09 6.87
N ASP A 84 19.05 -0.21 7.06
CA ASP A 84 18.95 -1.16 5.92
C ASP A 84 17.74 -0.99 4.95
N GLY A 85 16.59 -0.49 5.42
CA GLY A 85 15.39 -0.13 4.65
C GLY A 85 15.62 0.87 3.51
N VAL A 86 16.23 2.05 3.73
CA VAL A 86 16.42 3.03 2.60
C VAL A 86 17.49 2.56 1.70
N ARG A 87 18.48 1.84 2.23
CA ARG A 87 19.50 1.32 1.32
C ARG A 87 18.82 0.41 0.31
N ARG A 88 17.91 -0.46 0.77
CA ARG A 88 17.07 -1.27 -0.11
C ARG A 88 16.15 -0.43 -1.00
N LEU A 89 15.54 0.64 -0.50
CA LEU A 89 14.68 1.51 -1.30
C LEU A 89 15.44 2.31 -2.38
N ASN A 90 16.64 2.78 -2.07
CA ASN A 90 17.54 3.43 -3.02
C ASN A 90 18.02 2.44 -4.09
N GLU A 91 18.32 1.18 -3.70
CA GLU A 91 18.64 0.13 -4.67
C GLU A 91 17.48 -0.16 -5.63
N VAL A 92 16.22 -0.15 -5.12
CA VAL A 92 15.03 -0.31 -5.97
C VAL A 92 15.02 0.74 -7.06
N GLU A 93 15.31 1.98 -6.72
CA GLU A 93 15.32 3.08 -7.67
C GLU A 93 16.46 3.01 -8.68
N ILE A 94 17.67 2.67 -8.23
CA ILE A 94 18.81 2.48 -9.13
C ILE A 94 18.49 1.38 -10.14
N ARG A 95 17.92 0.25 -9.69
CA ARG A 95 17.54 -0.87 -10.57
C ARG A 95 16.34 -0.55 -11.46
N ALA A 96 15.44 0.32 -11.00
CA ALA A 96 14.21 0.66 -11.70
C ALA A 96 14.45 1.26 -13.09
N GLN A 97 15.60 1.91 -13.33
CA GLN A 97 15.96 2.54 -14.62
C GLN A 97 15.79 1.63 -15.84
N GLU A 98 15.80 0.30 -15.66
CA GLU A 98 15.60 -0.67 -16.74
C GLU A 98 14.15 -0.86 -17.19
N LYS A 99 13.16 -0.63 -16.32
CA LYS A 99 11.74 -0.99 -16.57
C LYS A 99 10.73 0.06 -16.11
N PHE A 100 11.08 0.91 -15.15
CA PHE A 100 10.19 1.90 -14.55
C PHE A 100 10.82 3.29 -14.58
N GLU A 101 9.96 4.31 -14.47
CA GLU A 101 10.44 5.63 -14.07
C GLU A 101 10.97 5.52 -12.62
N PRO A 102 12.24 5.87 -12.35
CA PRO A 102 12.87 5.62 -11.05
C PRO A 102 12.14 6.25 -9.86
N ALA A 103 11.70 7.51 -9.97
CA ALA A 103 11.03 8.19 -8.87
C ALA A 103 9.68 7.54 -8.54
N ARG A 104 8.91 7.14 -9.55
CA ARG A 104 7.65 6.43 -9.41
C ARG A 104 7.83 5.03 -8.82
N ALA A 105 8.86 4.31 -9.24
CA ALA A 105 9.18 3.00 -8.69
C ALA A 105 9.48 3.08 -7.19
N ARG A 106 10.19 4.13 -6.81
CA ARG A 106 10.49 4.42 -5.42
C ARG A 106 9.24 4.77 -4.61
N GLU A 107 8.43 5.72 -5.11
CA GLU A 107 7.18 6.14 -4.48
C GLU A 107 6.24 4.95 -4.21
N LEU A 108 6.09 4.05 -5.20
CA LEU A 108 5.31 2.82 -5.05
C LEU A 108 5.85 1.90 -3.96
N ALA A 109 7.17 1.67 -3.95
CA ALA A 109 7.84 0.87 -2.92
C ALA A 109 7.67 1.48 -1.52
N GLU A 110 7.75 2.80 -1.44
CA GLU A 110 7.62 3.58 -0.21
C GLU A 110 6.20 3.48 0.37
N HIS A 111 5.18 3.83 -0.42
CA HIS A 111 3.79 3.76 0.00
C HIS A 111 3.31 2.34 0.32
N ALA A 112 3.71 1.34 -0.48
CA ALA A 112 3.36 -0.04 -0.20
C ALA A 112 3.92 -0.50 1.16
N ALA A 113 5.16 -0.10 1.46
CA ALA A 113 5.82 -0.46 2.70
C ALA A 113 5.20 0.25 3.90
N GLU A 114 4.95 1.55 3.81
CA GLU A 114 4.31 2.34 4.88
C GLU A 114 2.88 1.91 5.17
N SER A 115 2.08 1.70 4.12
CA SER A 115 0.71 1.20 4.26
C SER A 115 0.68 -0.17 4.93
N ARG A 116 1.67 -1.04 4.64
CA ARG A 116 1.78 -2.34 5.29
C ARG A 116 2.25 -2.22 6.75
N ALA A 117 3.29 -1.45 7.00
CA ALA A 117 3.88 -1.25 8.32
C ALA A 117 2.92 -0.57 9.29
N ALA A 118 2.17 0.45 8.85
CA ALA A 118 1.16 1.09 9.68
C ALA A 118 0.08 0.12 10.17
N ARG A 119 -0.21 -0.95 9.41
CA ARG A 119 -1.18 -2.00 9.81
C ARG A 119 -0.59 -3.05 10.73
N THR A 120 0.69 -3.39 10.56
CA THR A 120 1.34 -4.46 11.35
C THR A 120 2.18 -3.94 12.51
N SER A 121 2.35 -2.62 12.61
CA SER A 121 3.30 -1.95 13.50
C SER A 121 4.73 -2.49 13.37
N GLU A 122 5.08 -3.07 12.21
CA GLU A 122 6.43 -3.53 11.91
C GLU A 122 7.30 -2.36 11.44
N ALA A 123 8.59 -2.44 11.77
CA ALA A 123 9.57 -1.53 11.20
C ALA A 123 9.96 -1.95 9.77
N ILE A 124 10.19 -0.99 8.89
CA ILE A 124 10.37 -1.16 7.44
C ILE A 124 11.85 -1.39 7.15
N ASN A 125 12.30 -2.61 7.44
CA ASN A 125 13.65 -3.06 7.17
C ASN A 125 13.84 -3.77 5.84
N ALA A 126 15.09 -4.03 5.47
CA ALA A 126 15.41 -4.71 4.21
C ALA A 126 14.67 -6.06 4.08
N ALA A 127 14.60 -6.84 5.17
CA ALA A 127 13.89 -8.11 5.19
C ALA A 127 12.35 -7.94 5.07
N PHE A 128 11.79 -6.90 5.68
CA PHE A 128 10.38 -6.54 5.54
C PHE A 128 10.06 -6.22 4.07
N LEU A 129 10.89 -5.41 3.42
CA LEU A 129 10.74 -5.04 2.02
C LEU A 129 10.88 -6.24 1.08
N GLU A 130 11.80 -7.16 1.36
CA GLU A 130 11.94 -8.41 0.61
C GLU A 130 10.68 -9.28 0.72
N ARG A 131 10.21 -9.53 1.95
CA ARG A 131 8.96 -10.28 2.19
C ARG A 131 7.77 -9.60 1.53
N LEU A 132 7.71 -8.27 1.56
CA LEU A 132 6.65 -7.50 0.91
C LEU A 132 6.72 -7.66 -0.61
N GLY A 133 7.92 -7.56 -1.19
CA GLY A 133 8.20 -7.82 -2.61
C GLY A 133 7.71 -9.18 -3.09
N ILE A 134 7.92 -10.22 -2.29
CA ILE A 134 7.41 -11.57 -2.59
C ILE A 134 5.87 -11.60 -2.60
N LYS A 135 5.22 -10.90 -1.67
CA LYS A 135 3.75 -10.90 -1.52
C LYS A 135 3.04 -10.11 -2.62
N ILE A 136 3.56 -8.95 -2.99
CA ILE A 136 2.96 -8.09 -4.03
C ILE A 136 3.12 -8.71 -5.42
N GLY A 137 4.18 -9.49 -5.62
CA GLY A 137 4.42 -10.28 -6.82
C GLY A 137 5.25 -9.56 -7.88
N TYR A 138 5.41 -10.22 -9.01
CA TYR A 138 6.22 -9.79 -10.14
C TYR A 138 5.64 -8.53 -10.78
N GLY A 139 6.52 -7.64 -11.24
CA GLY A 139 6.17 -6.35 -11.82
C GLY A 139 6.24 -5.22 -10.81
N HIS A 140 6.08 -5.47 -9.51
CA HIS A 140 6.34 -4.41 -8.53
C HIS A 140 7.85 -4.19 -8.33
N PRO A 141 8.32 -2.93 -8.16
CA PRO A 141 9.73 -2.61 -7.93
C PRO A 141 10.41 -3.31 -6.73
N LEU A 142 9.66 -3.75 -5.73
CA LEU A 142 10.21 -4.47 -4.57
C LEU A 142 10.40 -5.97 -4.82
N SER A 143 9.76 -6.52 -5.85
CA SER A 143 9.89 -7.94 -6.16
C SER A 143 11.28 -8.22 -6.75
N PRO A 144 12.05 -9.17 -6.16
CA PRO A 144 13.38 -9.50 -6.65
C PRO A 144 13.35 -10.05 -8.07
N LYS A 145 12.25 -10.70 -8.44
CA LYS A 145 12.05 -11.34 -9.75
C LYS A 145 11.76 -10.35 -10.87
N THR A 146 11.28 -9.14 -10.57
CA THR A 146 10.83 -8.15 -11.57
C THR A 146 11.89 -7.81 -12.62
N PHE A 147 13.17 -7.91 -12.25
CA PHE A 147 14.31 -7.63 -13.14
C PHE A 147 14.87 -8.88 -13.83
N GLU A 148 14.50 -10.08 -13.39
CA GLU A 148 15.01 -11.35 -13.91
C GLU A 148 14.25 -11.80 -15.17
N HIS A 149 12.96 -11.50 -15.24
CA HIS A 149 12.18 -11.76 -16.45
C HIS A 149 11.94 -10.44 -17.20
N ARG A 150 11.85 -10.53 -18.53
CA ARG A 150 11.45 -9.42 -19.38
C ARG A 150 10.34 -9.92 -20.26
N PHE A 151 9.21 -9.21 -20.23
CA PHE A 151 8.03 -9.55 -21.00
C PHE A 151 7.89 -8.60 -22.17
N THR A 152 7.56 -9.15 -23.33
CA THR A 152 7.19 -8.39 -24.52
C THR A 152 5.70 -8.55 -24.73
N TRP A 153 4.96 -7.44 -24.73
CA TRP A 153 3.53 -7.45 -25.00
C TRP A 153 3.27 -7.29 -26.49
N THR A 154 2.34 -8.08 -27.03
CA THR A 154 1.90 -7.86 -28.41
C THR A 154 1.02 -6.62 -28.51
N PRO A 155 0.92 -5.97 -29.69
CA PRO A 155 0.03 -4.81 -29.87
C PRO A 155 -1.42 -5.09 -29.48
N GLU A 156 -1.91 -6.30 -29.73
CA GLU A 156 -3.28 -6.72 -29.38
C GLU A 156 -3.49 -6.85 -27.87
N ALA A 157 -2.46 -7.33 -27.15
CA ALA A 157 -2.48 -7.42 -25.69
C ALA A 157 -2.43 -6.02 -25.04
N GLU A 158 -1.60 -5.12 -25.57
CA GLU A 158 -1.57 -3.70 -25.17
C GLU A 158 -2.93 -3.03 -25.38
N ALA A 159 -3.54 -3.21 -26.55
CA ALA A 159 -4.86 -2.66 -26.86
C ALA A 159 -5.97 -3.20 -25.94
N ARG A 160 -5.84 -4.43 -25.41
CA ARG A 160 -6.76 -4.94 -24.37
C ARG A 160 -6.52 -4.25 -23.03
N LEU A 161 -5.25 -4.05 -22.64
CA LEU A 161 -4.91 -3.36 -21.41
C LEU A 161 -5.41 -1.91 -21.41
N GLU A 162 -5.34 -1.22 -22.55
CA GLU A 162 -5.81 0.16 -22.71
C GLU A 162 -7.31 0.35 -22.44
N LYS A 163 -8.12 -0.70 -22.60
CA LYS A 163 -9.55 -0.67 -22.27
C LYS A 163 -9.82 -0.58 -20.76
N LEU A 164 -8.84 -0.93 -19.94
CA LEU A 164 -8.94 -0.75 -18.50
C LEU A 164 -8.73 0.72 -18.12
N PRO A 165 -9.36 1.20 -17.03
CA PRO A 165 -9.05 2.51 -16.48
C PRO A 165 -7.54 2.66 -16.23
N SER A 166 -6.98 3.83 -16.56
CA SER A 166 -5.54 4.09 -16.54
C SER A 166 -4.87 3.69 -15.22
N TYR A 167 -5.53 3.95 -14.09
CA TYR A 167 -5.02 3.62 -12.76
C TYR A 167 -4.86 2.11 -12.48
N CYS A 168 -5.58 1.24 -13.21
CA CYS A 168 -5.47 -0.21 -13.08
C CYS A 168 -4.46 -0.82 -14.05
N ARG A 169 -4.14 -0.16 -15.18
CA ARG A 169 -3.44 -0.80 -16.31
C ARG A 169 -2.12 -1.44 -15.91
N GLU A 170 -1.26 -0.67 -15.24
CA GLU A 170 0.06 -1.15 -14.84
C GLU A 170 -0.02 -2.30 -13.82
N LEU A 171 -1.00 -2.23 -12.93
CA LEU A 171 -1.23 -3.25 -11.91
C LEU A 171 -1.81 -4.54 -12.54
N SER A 172 -2.69 -4.40 -13.52
CA SER A 172 -3.18 -5.52 -14.34
C SER A 172 -2.06 -6.15 -15.17
N ARG A 173 -1.17 -5.33 -15.76
CA ARG A 173 0.03 -5.79 -16.47
C ARG A 173 0.87 -6.70 -15.57
N TRP A 174 1.22 -6.23 -14.38
CA TRP A 174 2.01 -7.01 -13.42
C TRP A 174 1.37 -8.34 -13.06
N ARG A 175 0.04 -8.37 -12.87
CA ARG A 175 -0.70 -9.59 -12.54
C ARG A 175 -0.74 -10.60 -13.69
N VAL A 176 -0.81 -10.13 -14.94
CA VAL A 176 -0.68 -10.98 -16.12
C VAL A 176 0.75 -11.52 -16.23
N GLU A 177 1.76 -10.66 -16.09
CA GLU A 177 3.18 -11.07 -16.14
C GLU A 177 3.52 -12.09 -15.03
N TRP A 178 3.03 -11.90 -13.81
CA TRP A 178 3.16 -12.88 -12.73
C TRP A 178 2.54 -14.22 -13.10
N THR A 179 1.37 -14.19 -13.73
CA THR A 179 0.66 -15.41 -14.16
C THR A 179 1.43 -16.12 -15.25
N ALA A 180 1.95 -15.38 -16.23
CA ALA A 180 2.80 -15.91 -17.28
C ALA A 180 4.07 -16.57 -16.73
N ALA A 181 4.78 -15.89 -15.82
CA ALA A 181 5.95 -16.46 -15.15
C ALA A 181 5.60 -17.73 -14.35
N THR A 182 4.57 -17.65 -13.51
CA THR A 182 4.19 -18.74 -12.57
C THR A 182 3.69 -19.99 -13.31
N LYS A 183 2.99 -19.81 -14.43
CA LYS A 183 2.45 -20.91 -15.23
C LYS A 183 3.37 -21.32 -16.40
N GLY A 184 4.52 -20.68 -16.56
CA GLY A 184 5.45 -20.99 -17.65
C GLY A 184 4.90 -20.67 -19.05
N LEU A 185 4.12 -19.61 -19.21
CA LEU A 185 3.46 -19.24 -20.47
C LEU A 185 4.40 -18.52 -21.47
N GLY A 186 5.69 -18.41 -21.14
CA GLY A 186 6.70 -17.75 -21.95
C GLY A 186 6.78 -16.23 -21.73
N PRO A 187 7.77 -15.55 -22.35
CA PRO A 187 8.05 -14.13 -22.14
C PRO A 187 7.22 -13.21 -23.04
N VAL A 188 6.41 -13.73 -23.96
CA VAL A 188 5.56 -12.91 -24.84
C VAL A 188 4.14 -12.93 -24.30
N ILE A 189 3.63 -11.75 -23.90
CA ILE A 189 2.26 -11.60 -23.44
C ILE A 189 1.37 -11.35 -24.64
N THR A 190 0.63 -12.38 -25.02
CA THR A 190 -0.41 -12.33 -26.05
C THR A 190 -1.79 -12.17 -25.41
N PRO A 191 -2.83 -11.88 -26.19
CA PRO A 191 -4.20 -11.86 -25.70
C PRO A 191 -4.62 -13.16 -24.99
N GLU A 192 -4.16 -14.32 -25.46
CA GLU A 192 -4.45 -15.64 -24.88
C GLU A 192 -3.81 -15.79 -23.49
N VAL A 193 -2.59 -15.27 -23.31
CA VAL A 193 -1.92 -15.26 -21.99
C VAL A 193 -2.68 -14.36 -21.00
N MET A 194 -3.25 -13.24 -21.46
CA MET A 194 -4.11 -12.40 -20.63
C MET A 194 -5.39 -13.13 -20.20
N GLU A 195 -6.03 -13.87 -21.12
CA GLU A 195 -7.26 -14.62 -20.83
C GLU A 195 -7.07 -15.63 -19.70
N VAL A 196 -5.92 -16.33 -19.64
CA VAL A 196 -5.62 -17.25 -18.52
C VAL A 196 -5.77 -16.56 -17.16
N LYS A 197 -5.34 -15.29 -17.06
CA LYS A 197 -5.50 -14.52 -15.82
C LYS A 197 -6.92 -13.98 -15.64
N PHE A 198 -7.56 -13.53 -16.72
CA PHE A 198 -8.91 -12.97 -16.64
C PHE A 198 -9.95 -14.03 -16.30
N GLU A 199 -9.84 -15.25 -16.83
CA GLU A 199 -10.66 -16.40 -16.45
C GLU A 199 -10.53 -16.72 -14.94
N MET A 200 -9.30 -16.78 -14.43
CA MET A 200 -9.08 -16.97 -12.98
C MET A 200 -9.70 -15.87 -12.12
N TRP A 201 -9.71 -14.63 -12.62
CA TRP A 201 -10.38 -13.53 -11.94
C TRP A 201 -11.90 -13.62 -12.06
N ASP A 202 -12.41 -14.03 -13.21
CA ASP A 202 -13.83 -14.17 -13.46
C ASP A 202 -14.48 -15.21 -12.56
N GLU A 203 -13.86 -16.39 -12.41
CA GLU A 203 -14.34 -17.44 -11.50
C GLU A 203 -14.52 -16.91 -10.07
N VAL A 204 -13.52 -16.16 -9.58
CA VAL A 204 -13.55 -15.53 -8.25
C VAL A 204 -14.61 -14.43 -8.18
N SER A 205 -14.69 -13.58 -9.20
CA SER A 205 -15.66 -12.49 -9.29
C SER A 205 -17.08 -13.02 -9.20
N GLN A 206 -17.41 -14.03 -10.01
CA GLN A 206 -18.72 -14.67 -10.01
C GLN A 206 -19.02 -15.32 -8.66
N ALA A 207 -18.03 -16.00 -8.05
CA ALA A 207 -18.21 -16.62 -6.74
C ALA A 207 -18.54 -15.60 -5.64
N ILE A 208 -17.94 -14.40 -5.68
CA ILE A 208 -18.25 -13.31 -4.75
C ILE A 208 -19.62 -12.71 -5.08
N GLN A 209 -19.90 -12.42 -6.36
CA GLN A 209 -21.18 -11.84 -6.79
C GLN A 209 -22.38 -12.73 -6.45
N ARG A 210 -22.23 -14.06 -6.51
CA ARG A 210 -23.28 -15.02 -6.07
C ARG A 210 -23.67 -14.87 -4.60
N LYS A 211 -22.76 -14.38 -3.75
CA LYS A 211 -23.06 -14.10 -2.33
C LYS A 211 -23.79 -12.77 -2.13
N GLY A 212 -23.79 -11.91 -3.16
CA GLY A 212 -24.38 -10.58 -3.11
C GLY A 212 -23.55 -9.56 -2.31
N PRO A 213 -23.95 -8.28 -2.38
CA PRO A 213 -23.34 -7.23 -1.56
C PRO A 213 -23.65 -7.44 -0.07
N LYS A 214 -22.68 -7.16 0.80
CA LYS A 214 -22.81 -7.25 2.26
C LYS A 214 -23.19 -5.90 2.89
N LEU A 215 -23.09 -4.80 2.15
CA LEU A 215 -23.53 -3.47 2.56
C LEU A 215 -24.57 -2.90 1.60
N ALA A 216 -25.28 -1.85 2.03
CA ALA A 216 -26.08 -1.05 1.11
C ALA A 216 -25.19 -0.20 0.21
N TRP A 217 -25.58 -0.03 -1.05
CA TRP A 217 -24.88 0.81 -2.02
C TRP A 217 -25.79 1.96 -2.47
N ASP A 218 -25.22 3.16 -2.58
CA ASP A 218 -25.90 4.26 -3.26
C ASP A 218 -25.98 4.01 -4.77
N SER A 219 -26.98 4.60 -5.41
CA SER A 219 -27.22 4.47 -6.86
C SER A 219 -25.97 4.78 -7.67
N ASP A 220 -25.26 5.85 -7.33
CA ASP A 220 -24.09 6.30 -8.09
C ASP A 220 -22.91 5.33 -7.93
N ALA A 221 -22.66 4.84 -6.72
CA ALA A 221 -21.63 3.84 -6.46
C ALA A 221 -21.94 2.49 -7.13
N ALA A 222 -23.21 2.07 -7.06
CA ALA A 222 -23.68 0.86 -7.73
C ALA A 222 -23.51 0.97 -9.25
N ASN A 223 -23.88 2.10 -9.86
CA ASN A 223 -23.71 2.34 -11.29
C ASN A 223 -22.23 2.30 -11.70
N ARG A 224 -21.33 2.87 -10.88
CA ARG A 224 -19.88 2.79 -11.13
C ARG A 224 -19.38 1.34 -11.10
N LEU A 225 -19.81 0.53 -10.14
CA LEU A 225 -19.47 -0.89 -10.06
C LEU A 225 -20.01 -1.66 -11.28
N GLN A 226 -21.23 -1.36 -11.74
CA GLN A 226 -21.82 -2.02 -12.91
C GLN A 226 -21.07 -1.74 -14.21
N ASN A 227 -20.47 -0.56 -14.35
CA ASN A 227 -19.68 -0.18 -15.52
C ASN A 227 -18.27 -0.82 -15.56
N MET A 228 -17.85 -1.51 -14.49
CA MET A 228 -16.57 -2.23 -14.49
C MET A 228 -16.65 -3.54 -15.28
N PRO A 229 -15.53 -4.13 -15.75
CA PRO A 229 -15.55 -5.43 -16.38
C PRO A 229 -16.00 -6.55 -15.43
N ASP A 230 -16.85 -7.47 -15.90
CA ASP A 230 -17.47 -8.53 -15.08
C ASP A 230 -16.46 -9.36 -14.28
N PHE A 231 -15.32 -9.68 -14.90
CA PHE A 231 -14.30 -10.53 -14.31
C PHE A 231 -13.59 -9.94 -13.07
N VAL A 232 -13.80 -8.65 -12.75
CA VAL A 232 -13.28 -8.01 -11.52
C VAL A 232 -14.36 -7.46 -10.58
N LYS A 233 -15.62 -7.37 -11.03
CA LYS A 233 -16.70 -6.73 -10.27
C LYS A 233 -16.82 -7.27 -8.85
N GLY A 234 -16.79 -8.58 -8.67
CA GLY A 234 -16.93 -9.22 -7.36
C GLY A 234 -15.82 -8.82 -6.39
N GLN A 235 -14.56 -8.87 -6.84
CA GLN A 235 -13.40 -8.49 -6.03
C GLN A 235 -13.44 -7.00 -5.68
N VAL A 236 -13.81 -6.13 -6.63
CA VAL A 236 -13.95 -4.69 -6.36
C VAL A 236 -15.05 -4.44 -5.33
N MET A 237 -16.21 -5.09 -5.46
CA MET A 237 -17.30 -5.01 -4.49
C MET A 237 -16.82 -5.41 -3.09
N GLU A 238 -16.19 -6.58 -2.96
CA GLU A 238 -15.73 -7.07 -1.66
C GLU A 238 -14.67 -6.17 -1.03
N ALA A 239 -13.73 -5.65 -1.82
CA ALA A 239 -12.71 -4.74 -1.33
C ALA A 239 -13.28 -3.39 -0.89
N VAL A 240 -14.18 -2.80 -1.70
CA VAL A 240 -14.83 -1.52 -1.36
C VAL A 240 -15.69 -1.65 -0.10
N GLU A 241 -16.47 -2.73 0.04
CA GLU A 241 -17.24 -2.98 1.26
C GLU A 241 -16.35 -3.27 2.47
N GLY A 242 -15.20 -3.92 2.25
CA GLY A 242 -14.16 -4.12 3.25
C GLY A 242 -13.69 -2.79 3.84
N HIS A 243 -13.30 -1.87 2.97
CA HIS A 243 -12.85 -0.53 3.37
C HIS A 243 -13.97 0.34 3.93
N ALA A 244 -15.20 0.23 3.41
CA ALA A 244 -16.35 0.90 3.99
C ALA A 244 -16.50 0.53 5.47
N ARG A 245 -16.44 -0.76 5.80
CA ARG A 245 -16.48 -1.25 7.19
C ARG A 245 -15.31 -0.74 8.03
N GLU A 246 -14.10 -0.73 7.50
CA GLU A 246 -12.92 -0.20 8.20
C GLU A 246 -13.05 1.30 8.50
N LEU A 247 -13.70 2.05 7.60
CA LEU A 247 -13.99 3.48 7.76
C LEU A 247 -15.25 3.75 8.60
N GLY A 248 -15.85 2.71 9.20
CA GLY A 248 -17.08 2.81 10.00
C GLY A 248 -18.30 3.24 9.19
N GLN A 249 -18.29 3.03 7.87
CA GLN A 249 -19.40 3.34 6.98
C GLN A 249 -20.32 2.11 6.85
N GLU A 250 -21.62 2.32 7.07
CA GLU A 250 -22.65 1.27 6.92
C GLU A 250 -23.13 1.12 5.47
N ARG A 251 -22.66 2.00 4.58
CA ARG A 251 -23.10 2.12 3.20
C ARG A 251 -21.95 2.54 2.29
N VAL A 252 -21.91 1.96 1.10
CA VAL A 252 -20.95 2.32 0.05
C VAL A 252 -21.49 3.51 -0.73
N THR A 253 -20.77 4.63 -0.62
CA THR A 253 -21.01 5.88 -1.36
C THR A 253 -19.93 6.08 -2.42
N SER A 254 -20.15 6.99 -3.38
CA SER A 254 -19.11 7.37 -4.36
C SER A 254 -17.82 7.83 -3.69
N ARG A 255 -17.91 8.55 -2.56
CA ARG A 255 -16.75 9.00 -1.78
C ARG A 255 -15.93 7.84 -1.21
N VAL A 256 -16.60 6.77 -0.77
CA VAL A 256 -15.90 5.56 -0.30
C VAL A 256 -15.16 4.91 -1.47
N MET A 257 -15.78 4.81 -2.66
CA MET A 257 -15.09 4.28 -3.84
C MET A 257 -13.87 5.12 -4.22
N ASP A 258 -13.97 6.44 -4.20
CA ASP A 258 -12.85 7.33 -4.53
C ASP A 258 -11.69 7.17 -3.55
N THR A 259 -12.00 7.05 -2.25
CA THR A 259 -10.98 6.80 -1.21
C THR A 259 -10.25 5.49 -1.45
N VAL A 260 -10.98 4.43 -1.80
CA VAL A 260 -10.40 3.09 -2.07
C VAL A 260 -9.56 3.08 -3.33
N ILE A 261 -10.05 3.69 -4.42
CA ILE A 261 -9.32 3.78 -5.69
C ILE A 261 -8.03 4.58 -5.50
N GLN A 262 -8.11 5.71 -4.79
CA GLN A 262 -6.94 6.53 -4.49
C GLN A 262 -5.89 5.75 -3.69
N LYS A 263 -6.32 4.98 -2.68
CA LYS A 263 -5.43 4.09 -1.92
C LYS A 263 -4.75 3.05 -2.83
N TRP A 264 -5.47 2.47 -3.79
CA TRP A 264 -4.87 1.53 -4.75
C TRP A 264 -3.85 2.19 -5.68
N ILE A 265 -4.12 3.43 -6.12
CA ILE A 265 -3.19 4.23 -6.94
C ILE A 265 -1.88 4.51 -6.20
N GLU A 266 -1.99 4.84 -4.92
CA GLU A 266 -0.84 5.19 -4.08
C GLU A 266 -0.03 3.95 -3.71
N THR A 267 -0.69 2.86 -3.33
CA THR A 267 -0.02 1.69 -2.73
C THR A 267 0.27 0.57 -3.72
N GLY A 268 -0.40 0.51 -4.87
CA GLY A 268 -0.35 -0.63 -5.78
C GLY A 268 -0.89 -1.95 -5.21
N ASP A 269 -1.55 -1.93 -4.05
CA ASP A 269 -2.06 -3.14 -3.36
C ASP A 269 -3.58 -3.28 -3.50
N PHE A 270 -4.05 -3.88 -4.60
CA PHE A 270 -5.48 -4.13 -4.86
C PHE A 270 -6.11 -5.24 -3.99
N HIS A 271 -5.30 -6.08 -3.35
CA HIS A 271 -5.81 -7.32 -2.73
C HIS A 271 -5.59 -7.36 -1.23
N GLU A 272 -4.77 -6.46 -0.68
CA GLU A 272 -4.47 -6.25 0.74
C GLU A 272 -4.22 -7.51 1.58
N GLY A 273 -4.03 -8.68 0.94
CA GLY A 273 -4.04 -10.02 1.55
C GLY A 273 -5.27 -10.39 2.38
N ARG A 274 -6.22 -9.46 2.63
CA ARG A 274 -7.34 -9.58 3.57
C ARG A 274 -8.65 -9.96 2.88
N TYR A 275 -8.81 -9.52 1.63
CA TYR A 275 -9.97 -9.77 0.77
C TYR A 275 -9.63 -10.62 -0.45
N GLY A 276 -8.39 -11.12 -0.54
CA GLY A 276 -8.02 -12.08 -1.55
C GLY A 276 -8.82 -13.37 -1.33
N PHE A 277 -9.51 -13.83 -2.37
CA PHE A 277 -10.16 -15.13 -2.38
C PHE A 277 -9.13 -16.21 -1.99
N ARG A 278 -9.36 -16.83 -0.83
CA ARG A 278 -8.70 -18.08 -0.47
C ARG A 278 -9.61 -19.19 -1.03
N ALA A 279 -9.08 -19.91 -2.02
CA ALA A 279 -9.67 -21.19 -2.42
C ALA A 279 -9.61 -22.17 -1.24
#